data_AF-H1LSV7-F1
#
_entry.id   AF-H1LSV7-F1
#
_cell.length_a   1.000
_cell.length_b   1.000
_cell.length_c   1.000
_cell.angle_alpha   90.00
_cell.angle_beta   90.00
_cell.angle_gamma   90.00
#
_symmetry.space_group_name_H-M   'P 1'
#
loop_
_entity.id
_entity.type
_entity.pdbx_description
1 polymer ?
#
loop_
_entity_poly.entity_id
_entity_poly.type
_entity_poly.pdbx_seq_one_letter_code
_entity_poly.pdbx_strand_id
1 'polypeptide(L)'
;MLMPNVDIEKFEEFGFKPCRGIPRDLQCYYLCVARGRKFIFVSPKCFEIENWWKHDSRIHARPNCKYRDNRTDIDILYDLIKAGMLKKRGEE
;
A
#
# COMPACT_ATOMS: atom_id res chain seq x y z
N MET A 1 -15.75 -0.64 -1.05
CA MET A 1 -14.40 -0.90 -0.50
C MET A 1 -13.55 -1.47 -1.62
N LEU A 2 -12.33 -0.96 -1.81
CA LEU A 2 -11.39 -1.54 -2.77
C LEU A 2 -10.69 -2.74 -2.13
N MET A 3 -10.37 -3.73 -2.94
CA MET A 3 -9.63 -4.93 -2.55
C MET A 3 -8.58 -5.25 -3.61
N PRO A 4 -7.51 -5.96 -3.25
CA PRO A 4 -6.58 -6.49 -4.24
C PRO A 4 -7.30 -7.37 -5.26
N ASN A 5 -6.91 -7.23 -6.52
CA ASN A 5 -7.39 -8.07 -7.62
C ASN A 5 -6.32 -9.07 -8.11
N VAL A 6 -5.11 -8.96 -7.57
CA VAL A 6 -3.94 -9.76 -7.93
C VAL A 6 -3.24 -10.24 -6.66
N ASP A 7 -2.29 -11.16 -6.81
CA ASP A 7 -1.40 -11.59 -5.73
C ASP A 7 -0.68 -10.39 -5.09
N ILE A 8 -0.55 -10.39 -3.77
CA ILE A 8 -0.06 -9.21 -3.06
C ILE A 8 1.40 -8.88 -3.41
N GLU A 9 2.21 -9.89 -3.73
CA GLU A 9 3.59 -9.73 -4.18
C GLU A 9 3.70 -8.81 -5.41
N LYS A 10 2.67 -8.74 -6.27
CA LYS A 10 2.66 -7.85 -7.43
C LYS A 10 2.70 -6.38 -7.07
N PHE A 11 2.29 -6.00 -5.86
CA PHE A 11 2.38 -4.62 -5.39
C PHE A 11 3.83 -4.16 -5.19
N GLU A 12 4.80 -5.07 -5.10
CA GLU A 12 6.22 -4.70 -5.07
C GLU A 12 6.65 -3.93 -6.35
N GLU A 13 6.01 -4.20 -7.49
CA GLU A 13 6.25 -3.47 -8.76
C GLU A 13 5.91 -1.97 -8.63
N PHE A 14 4.99 -1.62 -7.72
CA PHE A 14 4.61 -0.25 -7.39
C PHE A 14 5.41 0.33 -6.20
N GLY A 15 6.37 -0.43 -5.69
CA GLY A 15 7.25 -0.03 -4.60
C GLY A 15 6.73 -0.35 -3.20
N PHE A 16 5.65 -1.13 -3.07
CA PHE A 16 5.23 -1.64 -1.77
C PHE A 16 6.29 -2.56 -1.16
N LYS A 17 6.31 -2.68 0.17
CA LYS A 17 7.18 -3.59 0.90
C LYS A 17 6.42 -4.36 1.96
N PRO A 18 6.89 -5.56 2.35
CA PRO A 18 6.33 -6.30 3.47
C PRO A 18 6.35 -5.46 4.77
N CYS A 19 5.25 -5.49 5.51
CA CYS A 19 5.15 -4.88 6.82
C CYS A 19 6.17 -5.48 7.79
N ARG A 20 6.67 -4.65 8.71
CA ARG A 20 7.56 -5.09 9.78
C ARG A 20 6.76 -5.75 10.90
N GLY A 21 7.30 -6.84 11.47
CA GLY A 21 6.71 -7.49 12.65
C GLY A 21 5.42 -8.27 12.37
N ILE A 22 4.97 -8.35 11.12
CA ILE A 22 3.87 -9.19 10.69
C ILE A 22 4.46 -10.44 10.00
N PRO A 23 3.98 -11.65 10.32
CA PRO A 23 4.34 -12.87 9.60
C PRO A 23 4.15 -12.72 8.08
N ARG A 24 5.13 -13.21 7.29
CA ARG A 24 5.16 -13.03 5.83
C ARG A 24 4.01 -13.74 5.11
N ASP A 25 3.54 -14.86 5.67
CA ASP A 25 2.40 -15.64 5.20
C ASP A 25 1.07 -14.89 5.26
N LEU A 26 0.97 -13.83 6.09
CA LEU A 26 -0.18 -12.95 6.09
C LEU A 26 -0.19 -11.95 4.91
N GLN A 27 0.90 -11.88 4.14
CA GLN A 27 1.03 -11.05 2.93
C GLN A 27 0.58 -9.60 3.15
N CYS A 28 1.02 -8.99 4.26
CA CYS A 28 0.73 -7.60 4.58
C CYS A 28 1.84 -6.69 4.05
N TYR A 29 1.48 -5.74 3.19
CA TYR A 29 2.40 -4.83 2.52
C TYR A 29 2.01 -3.37 2.72
N TYR A 30 2.98 -2.48 2.53
CA TYR A 30 2.76 -1.06 2.66
C TYR A 30 3.60 -0.18 1.74
N LEU A 31 3.11 1.04 1.54
CA LEU A 31 3.81 2.13 0.86
C LEU A 31 3.64 3.44 1.64
N CYS A 32 4.75 4.10 1.98
CA CYS A 32 4.70 5.44 2.57
C CYS A 32 4.70 6.51 1.46
N VAL A 33 3.79 7.46 1.56
CA VAL A 33 3.65 8.59 0.65
C VAL A 33 4.00 9.87 1.39
N ALA A 34 5.11 10.51 1.01
CA ALA A 34 5.57 11.75 1.66
C ALA A 34 4.56 12.89 1.52
N ARG A 35 4.03 13.06 0.31
CA ARG A 35 3.04 14.09 0.00
C ARG A 35 1.72 13.70 0.65
N GLY A 36 1.16 14.62 1.43
CA GLY A 36 -0.03 14.36 2.25
C GLY A 36 0.21 13.52 3.52
N ARG A 37 1.45 13.05 3.76
CA ARG A 37 1.82 12.18 4.89
C ARG A 37 0.85 11.01 5.03
N LYS A 38 0.74 10.23 3.96
CA LYS A 38 -0.17 9.07 3.86
C LYS A 38 0.61 7.77 3.84
N PHE A 39 -0.09 6.71 4.19
CA PHE A 39 0.41 5.34 4.18
C PHE A 39 -0.67 4.48 3.53
N ILE A 40 -0.27 3.71 2.52
CA ILE A 40 -1.16 2.79 1.82
C ILE A 40 -0.86 1.38 2.33
N PHE A 41 -1.87 0.70 2.84
CA PHE A 41 -1.82 -0.67 3.33
C PHE A 41 -2.55 -1.60 2.37
N VAL A 42 -1.97 -2.79 2.17
CA VAL A 42 -2.60 -3.84 1.38
C VAL A 42 -2.36 -5.21 2.01
N SER A 43 -3.41 -6.02 2.04
CA SER A 43 -3.39 -7.43 2.44
C SER A 43 -4.41 -8.20 1.59
N PRO A 44 -4.42 -9.54 1.60
CA PRO A 44 -5.42 -10.32 0.85
C PRO A 44 -6.89 -9.96 1.16
N LYS A 45 -7.15 -9.29 2.29
CA LYS A 45 -8.50 -8.98 2.77
C LYS A 45 -8.91 -7.51 2.59
N CYS A 46 -7.97 -6.58 2.45
CA CYS A 46 -8.29 -5.16 2.36
C CYS A 46 -7.21 -4.31 1.69
N PHE A 47 -7.64 -3.12 1.26
CA PHE A 47 -6.80 -2.03 0.79
C PHE A 47 -7.23 -0.74 1.52
N GLU A 48 -6.30 -0.06 2.15
CA GLU A 48 -6.58 1.10 3.01
C GLU A 48 -5.56 2.22 2.80
N ILE A 49 -6.01 3.47 2.89
CA ILE A 49 -5.16 4.66 2.88
C ILE A 49 -5.36 5.36 4.21
N GLU A 50 -4.31 5.39 5.03
CA GLU A 50 -4.31 5.96 6.36
C GLU A 50 -3.33 7.13 6.46
N ASN A 51 -3.40 7.87 7.57
CA ASN A 51 -2.37 8.86 7.90
C ASN A 51 -1.08 8.13 8.28
N TRP A 52 0.04 8.59 7.73
CA TRP A 52 1.35 8.05 8.08
C TRP A 52 1.73 8.49 9.50
N TRP A 53 1.66 7.52 10.42
CA TRP A 53 2.04 7.73 11.81
C TRP A 53 3.45 7.22 12.08
N LYS A 54 4.30 8.07 12.69
CA LYS A 54 5.71 7.75 12.99
C LYS A 54 5.91 6.56 13.94
N HIS A 55 4.86 6.15 14.65
CA HIS A 55 4.88 5.07 15.63
C HIS A 55 4.09 3.84 15.17
N ASP A 56 3.67 3.79 13.90
CA ASP A 56 3.02 2.59 13.35
C ASP A 56 4.02 1.43 13.32
N SER A 57 3.71 0.36 14.05
CA SER A 57 4.58 -0.82 14.19
C SER A 57 4.75 -1.60 12.89
N ARG A 58 3.84 -1.43 11.92
CA ARG A 58 3.88 -2.07 10.60
C ARG A 58 4.95 -1.45 9.71
N ILE A 59 5.39 -0.22 10.00
CA ILE A 59 6.37 0.53 9.20
C ILE A 59 7.78 0.25 9.72
N HIS A 60 8.74 0.09 8.80
CA HIS A 60 10.15 -0.09 9.16
C HIS A 60 10.73 1.19 9.78
N ALA A 61 11.77 1.04 10.62
CA ALA A 61 12.43 2.19 11.27
C ALA A 61 12.93 3.22 10.25
N ARG A 62 13.34 2.76 9.07
CA ARG A 62 13.51 3.59 7.87
C ARG A 62 12.23 3.47 7.04
N PRO A 63 11.40 4.52 6.94
CA PRO A 63 10.14 4.45 6.20
C PRO A 63 10.41 4.17 4.73
N ASN A 64 9.53 3.36 4.12
CA ASN A 64 9.61 3.03 2.70
C ASN A 64 9.00 4.15 1.86
N CYS A 65 9.69 5.29 1.85
CA CYS A 65 9.20 6.53 1.24
C CYS A 65 10.22 7.06 0.22
N LYS A 66 9.76 7.35 -1.00
CA LYS A 66 10.54 8.07 -2.00
C LYS A 66 10.26 9.57 -1.83
N TYR A 67 11.06 10.26 -1.01
CA TYR A 67 10.83 11.69 -0.69
C TYR A 67 10.86 12.64 -1.91
N ARG A 68 11.49 12.23 -3.02
CA ARG A 68 11.49 12.97 -4.30
C ARG A 68 10.30 12.65 -5.19
N ASP A 69 9.52 11.61 -4.87
CA ASP A 69 8.28 11.31 -5.58
C ASP A 69 7.24 12.38 -5.24
N ASN A 70 6.64 12.94 -6.27
CA ASN A 70 5.66 14.03 -6.15
C ASN A 70 4.21 13.53 -6.23
N ARG A 71 4.01 12.23 -6.49
CA ARG A 71 2.68 11.62 -6.47
C ARG A 71 2.08 11.66 -5.07
N THR A 72 0.77 11.93 -5.02
CA THR A 72 -0.08 11.80 -3.84
C THR A 72 -0.59 10.37 -3.69
N ASP A 73 -1.27 10.09 -2.58
CA ASP A 73 -2.00 8.85 -2.38
C ASP A 73 -3.11 8.64 -3.43
N ILE A 74 -3.73 9.73 -3.91
CA ILE A 74 -4.76 9.68 -4.96
C ILE A 74 -4.14 9.33 -6.31
N ASP A 75 -2.98 9.90 -6.65
CA ASP A 75 -2.28 9.57 -7.90
C ASP A 75 -1.88 8.09 -7.94
N ILE A 76 -1.34 7.59 -6.83
CA ILE A 76 -0.96 6.17 -6.71
C ILE A 76 -2.20 5.27 -6.75
N LEU A 77 -3.29 5.65 -6.09
CA LEU A 77 -4.56 4.92 -6.15
C LEU A 77 -5.07 4.83 -7.59
N TYR A 78 -5.01 5.94 -8.33
CA TYR A 78 -5.40 5.97 -9.74
C TYR A 78 -4.53 5.03 -10.59
N ASP A 79 -3.20 5.07 -10.43
CA ASP A 79 -2.26 4.18 -11.12
C ASP A 79 -2.60 2.70 -10.86
N LEU A 80 -2.86 2.34 -9.60
CA LEU A 80 -3.21 0.97 -9.20
C LEU A 80 -4.53 0.50 -9.84
N ILE A 81 -5.55 1.35 -9.87
CA ILE A 81 -6.83 1.03 -10.52
C ILE A 81 -6.62 0.85 -12.03
N LYS A 82 -5.88 1.76 -12.68
CA LYS A 82 -5.60 1.68 -14.12
C LYS A 82 -4.79 0.45 -14.52
N ALA A 83 -3.94 -0.04 -13.62
CA ALA A 83 -3.19 -1.27 -13.80
C ALA A 83 -3.98 -2.54 -13.45
N GLY A 84 -5.25 -2.43 -13.02
CA GLY A 84 -6.07 -3.58 -12.64
C GLY A 84 -5.65 -4.26 -11.33
N MET A 85 -4.87 -3.56 -10.49
CA MET A 85 -4.37 -4.07 -9.20
C MET A 85 -5.47 -4.13 -8.14
N LEU A 86 -6.50 -3.29 -8.30
CA LEU A 86 -7.60 -3.14 -7.35
C LEU A 86 -8.94 -3.36 -8.04
N LYS A 87 -9.87 -3.98 -7.32
CA LYS A 87 -11.27 -4.09 -7.70
C LYS A 87 -12.19 -3.64 -6.59
N LYS A 88 -13.44 -3.32 -6.90
CA LYS A 88 -14.45 -3.11 -5.87
C LYS A 88 -14.81 -4.46 -5.27
N ARG A 89 -15.00 -4.50 -3.95
CA ARG A 89 -15.56 -5.67 -3.27
C ARG A 89 -16.89 -6.05 -3.92
N GLY A 90 -16.99 -7.30 -4.38
CA GLY A 90 -18.18 -7.84 -5.05
C GLY A 90 -18.16 -7.73 -6.58
N GLU A 91 -17.10 -7.17 -7.18
CA GLU A 91 -16.86 -7.29 -8.62
C GLU A 91 -16.17 -8.63 -8.93
N GLU A 92 -16.67 -9.31 -9.97
CA GLU A 92 -16.10 -10.54 -10.52
C GLU A 92 -14.79 -10.23 -11.27
#